data_AF-M9PR48-F1
#
_entry.id   AF-M9PR48-F1
#
_cell.length_a   1.000
_cell.length_b   1.000
_cell.length_c   1.000
_cell.angle_alpha   90.00
_cell.angle_beta   90.00
_cell.angle_gamma   90.00
#
_symmetry.space_group_name_H-M   'P 1'
#
loop_
_entity.id
_entity.type
_entity.pdbx_description
1 polymer ?
#
loop_
_entity_poly.entity_id
_entity_poly.type
_entity_poly.pdbx_seq_one_letter_code
_entity_poly.pdbx_strand_id
1 'polypeptide(L)'
;MHQSIDSLLLQHQKRYLTHIEKIDYVSKNLNLDKISYFIITTNKNNKDILVEQFCYNADGYTYSILFKGQTAKHLCYIVLQLKQLNIRISTAHALYLGRELMKSELTLILDQQYIQD
;
A
#
# COMPACT_ATOMS: atom_id res chain seq x y z
N MET A 1 -6.68 -19.05 10.67
CA MET A 1 -5.48 -19.48 9.95
C MET A 1 -4.74 -18.22 9.49
N HIS A 2 -3.77 -17.74 10.26
CA HIS A 2 -2.96 -16.57 9.89
C HIS A 2 -2.01 -17.01 8.77
N GLN A 3 -2.26 -16.56 7.54
CA GLN A 3 -1.26 -16.66 6.48
C GLN A 3 -0.09 -15.76 6.85
N SER A 4 1.12 -16.31 6.88
CA SER A 4 2.34 -15.55 7.08
C SER A 4 2.49 -14.52 5.96
N ILE A 5 2.69 -13.25 6.32
CA ILE A 5 2.87 -12.11 5.40
C ILE A 5 3.98 -12.38 4.37
N ASP A 6 4.94 -13.26 4.70
CA ASP A 6 6.03 -13.67 3.81
C ASP A 6 5.58 -14.33 2.50
N SER A 7 4.36 -14.88 2.46
CA SER A 7 3.79 -15.49 1.25
C SER A 7 3.12 -14.49 0.32
N LEU A 8 2.91 -13.24 0.76
CA LEU A 8 2.19 -12.20 0.01
C LEU A 8 3.12 -11.20 -0.69
N LEU A 9 4.43 -11.26 -0.43
CA LEU A 9 5.42 -10.28 -0.90
C LEU A 9 6.46 -10.92 -1.85
N LEU A 10 6.71 -10.25 -2.98
CA LEU A 10 7.76 -10.60 -3.94
C LEU A 10 9.16 -10.44 -3.31
N GLN A 11 10.13 -11.20 -3.80
CA GLN A 11 11.49 -11.27 -3.22
C GLN A 11 12.17 -9.90 -3.12
N HIS A 12 11.97 -9.01 -4.10
CA HIS A 12 12.52 -7.65 -4.05
C HIS A 12 11.77 -6.72 -3.07
N GLN A 13 10.54 -7.06 -2.68
CA GLN A 13 9.76 -6.33 -1.67
C GLN A 13 10.19 -6.73 -0.26
N LYS A 14 10.68 -7.96 -0.08
CA LYS A 14 11.20 -8.45 1.21
C LYS A 14 12.39 -7.66 1.72
N ARG A 15 13.19 -7.02 0.84
CA ARG A 15 14.29 -6.12 1.26
C ARG A 15 13.81 -4.85 1.98
N TYR A 16 12.53 -4.52 1.85
CA TYR A 16 11.87 -3.39 2.50
C TYR A 16 11.03 -3.82 3.71
N LEU A 17 10.95 -5.13 4.01
CA LEU A 17 10.52 -5.66 5.31
C LEU A 17 11.61 -5.40 6.36
N THR A 18 11.99 -4.12 6.45
CA THR A 18 12.88 -3.45 7.39
C THR A 18 14.29 -4.04 7.56
N HIS A 19 15.28 -3.13 7.54
CA HIS A 19 16.44 -3.21 8.43
C HIS A 19 15.96 -3.29 9.91
N ILE A 20 15.31 -4.40 10.31
CA ILE A 20 14.70 -4.60 11.65
C ILE A 20 15.78 -4.73 12.73
N GLU A 21 17.00 -5.12 12.37
CA GLU A 21 18.06 -5.36 13.36
C GLU A 21 18.80 -4.09 13.82
N LYS A 22 18.52 -2.92 13.22
CA LYS A 22 19.02 -1.64 13.72
C LYS A 22 17.89 -0.79 14.26
N ILE A 23 17.54 -1.06 15.51
CA ILE A 23 17.02 -0.05 16.44
C ILE A 23 18.14 0.99 16.64
N ASP A 24 18.44 1.79 15.62
CA ASP A 24 19.19 3.02 15.76
C ASP A 24 18.16 4.12 15.97
N TYR A 25 17.89 4.39 17.26
CA TYR A 25 17.78 5.72 17.87
C TYR A 25 17.76 6.94 16.92
N VAL A 26 16.80 7.06 16.00
CA VAL A 26 16.64 8.29 15.20
C VAL A 26 15.17 8.71 15.12
N SER A 27 14.88 9.60 16.06
CA SER A 27 13.86 10.65 16.01
C SER A 27 12.38 10.24 16.10
N LYS A 28 11.75 10.75 17.15
CA LYS A 28 10.31 10.75 17.43
C LYS A 28 9.44 11.50 16.40
N ASN A 29 9.92 11.79 15.18
CA ASN A 29 9.23 12.71 14.25
C ASN A 29 9.25 12.25 12.77
N LEU A 30 8.81 11.03 12.47
CA LEU A 30 8.43 10.71 11.08
C LEU A 30 7.00 11.21 10.83
N ASN A 31 6.90 12.45 10.38
CA ASN A 31 5.67 13.08 9.91
C ASN A 31 5.61 12.91 8.38
N LEU A 32 5.16 11.75 7.91
CA LEU A 32 5.01 11.52 6.47
C LEU A 32 3.66 12.06 5.99
N ASP A 33 3.74 13.12 5.18
CA ASP A 33 2.83 13.37 4.05
C ASP A 33 3.32 14.50 3.12
N LYS A 34 4.52 14.34 2.53
CA LYS A 34 4.95 15.23 1.43
C LYS A 34 5.57 14.55 0.21
N ILE A 35 5.87 13.25 0.25
CA ILE A 35 6.34 12.54 -0.95
C ILE A 35 5.88 11.07 -0.87
N SER A 36 4.58 10.80 -0.96
CA SER A 36 4.11 9.44 -1.28
C SER A 36 2.85 9.52 -2.12
N TYR A 37 2.74 8.66 -3.12
CA TYR A 37 1.55 8.54 -3.95
C TYR A 37 1.19 7.07 -4.15
N PHE A 38 -0.07 6.84 -4.47
CA PHE A 38 -0.60 5.51 -4.74
C PHE A 38 -0.91 5.38 -6.23
N ILE A 39 -0.45 4.28 -6.83
CA ILE A 39 -0.91 3.82 -8.13
C ILE A 39 -1.82 2.64 -7.90
N ILE A 40 -3.04 2.70 -8.44
CA ILE A 40 -4.00 1.60 -8.39
C ILE A 40 -4.15 1.03 -9.79
N THR A 41 -4.08 -0.29 -9.90
CA THR A 41 -4.29 -1.02 -11.15
C THR A 41 -5.26 -2.16 -10.91
N THR A 42 -6.17 -2.40 -11.84
CA THR A 42 -7.15 -3.49 -11.78
C THR A 42 -6.82 -4.58 -12.79
N ASN A 43 -6.90 -5.84 -12.39
CA ASN A 43 -6.82 -6.98 -13.29
C ASN A 43 -8.20 -7.66 -13.38
N LYS A 44 -8.82 -7.55 -14.55
CA LYS A 44 -10.18 -8.06 -14.80
C LYS A 44 -10.26 -9.60 -14.78
N ASN A 45 -9.20 -10.30 -15.19
CA ASN A 45 -9.22 -11.75 -15.35
C ASN A 45 -9.33 -12.47 -14.00
N ASN A 46 -8.60 -11.98 -12.99
CA ASN A 46 -8.56 -12.55 -11.64
C ASN A 46 -9.31 -11.70 -10.60
N LYS A 47 -9.94 -10.60 -11.03
CA LYS A 47 -10.65 -9.62 -10.19
C LYS A 47 -9.78 -9.09 -9.05
N ASP A 48 -8.50 -8.88 -9.32
CA ASP A 48 -7.56 -8.35 -8.36
C ASP A 48 -7.38 -6.83 -8.55
N ILE A 49 -7.20 -6.14 -7.43
CA ILE A 49 -6.77 -4.75 -7.34
C ILE A 49 -5.34 -4.76 -6.78
N LEU A 50 -4.47 -4.05 -7.47
CA LEU A 50 -3.08 -3.82 -7.12
C LEU A 50 -2.93 -2.38 -6.66
N VAL A 51 -2.30 -2.18 -5.51
CA VAL A 51 -2.04 -0.85 -4.93
C VAL A 51 -0.54 -0.74 -4.72
N GLU A 52 0.10 0.12 -5.47
CA GLU A 52 1.52 0.41 -5.30
C GLU A 52 1.68 1.76 -4.61
N GLN A 53 2.23 1.75 -3.40
CA GLN A 53 2.60 2.96 -2.68
C GLN A 53 4.06 3.29 -2.93
N PHE A 54 4.33 4.45 -3.50
CA PHE A 54 5.70 4.98 -3.63
C PHE A 54 6.02 5.85 -2.41
N CYS A 55 7.17 5.60 -1.80
CA CYS A 55 7.66 6.26 -0.59
C CYS A 55 9.11 6.71 -0.77
N TYR A 56 9.51 7.70 0.03
CA TYR A 56 10.87 8.23 0.07
C TYR A 56 11.40 8.07 1.48
N ASN A 57 12.61 7.53 1.63
CA ASN A 57 13.27 7.46 2.92
C ASN A 57 13.96 8.79 3.27
N ALA A 58 14.50 8.89 4.49
CA ALA A 58 15.18 10.10 4.98
C ALA A 58 16.41 10.49 4.12
N ASP A 59 17.00 9.51 3.44
CA ASP A 59 18.16 9.68 2.56
C ASP A 59 17.78 10.06 1.12
N GLY A 60 16.47 10.19 0.83
CA GLY A 60 15.95 10.59 -0.48
C GLY A 60 15.78 9.44 -1.49
N TYR A 61 16.04 8.19 -1.11
CA TYR A 61 15.80 7.04 -1.97
C TYR A 61 14.31 6.71 -2.07
N THR A 62 13.85 6.49 -3.29
CA THR A 62 12.51 6.02 -3.58
C THR A 62 12.42 4.50 -3.44
N TYR A 63 11.34 4.03 -2.83
CA TYR A 63 10.98 2.61 -2.81
C TYR A 63 9.46 2.47 -2.95
N SER A 64 9.00 1.31 -3.38
CA SER A 64 7.58 1.02 -3.46
C SER A 64 7.18 -0.23 -2.69
N ILE A 65 5.94 -0.21 -2.20
CA ILE A 65 5.29 -1.35 -1.57
C ILE A 65 4.06 -1.66 -2.40
N LEU A 66 3.97 -2.88 -2.91
CA LEU A 66 2.84 -3.35 -3.71
C LEU A 66 1.98 -4.28 -2.85
N PHE A 67 0.71 -3.90 -2.74
CA PHE A 67 -0.35 -4.61 -2.08
C PHE A 67 -1.28 -5.22 -3.13
N LYS A 68 -1.85 -6.37 -2.81
CA LYS A 68 -2.79 -7.07 -3.67
C LYS A 68 -4.01 -7.50 -2.87
N GLY A 69 -5.20 -7.32 -3.43
CA GLY A 69 -6.44 -7.76 -2.82
C GLY A 69 -7.61 -7.67 -3.78
N GLN A 70 -8.72 -8.32 -3.45
CA GLN A 70 -9.92 -8.34 -4.29
C GLN A 70 -11.01 -7.36 -3.83
N THR A 71 -10.86 -6.80 -2.62
CA THR A 71 -11.84 -5.87 -2.05
C THR A 71 -11.14 -4.64 -1.49
N ALA A 72 -11.80 -3.48 -1.61
CA ALA A 72 -11.34 -2.22 -1.05
C ALA A 72 -11.17 -2.32 0.45
N LYS A 73 -12.11 -2.98 1.15
CA LYS A 73 -12.05 -3.19 2.60
C LYS A 73 -10.78 -3.93 3.00
N HIS A 74 -10.43 -5.01 2.30
CA HIS A 74 -9.22 -5.77 2.60
C HIS A 74 -7.97 -4.94 2.33
N LEU A 75 -7.92 -4.21 1.21
CA LEU A 75 -6.80 -3.34 0.85
C LEU A 75 -6.60 -2.19 1.85
N CYS A 76 -7.66 -1.50 2.24
CA CYS A 76 -7.60 -0.49 3.30
C CYS A 76 -7.09 -1.07 4.62
N TYR A 77 -7.57 -2.27 4.99
CA TYR A 77 -7.10 -2.94 6.20
C TYR A 77 -5.59 -3.23 6.13
N ILE A 78 -5.09 -3.85 5.07
CA ILE A 78 -3.67 -4.21 5.00
C ILE A 78 -2.77 -2.97 4.89
N VAL A 79 -3.16 -1.95 4.13
CA VAL A 79 -2.38 -0.71 3.98
C VAL A 79 -2.28 0.04 5.32
N LEU A 80 -3.34 0.06 6.13
CA LEU A 80 -3.38 0.82 7.39
C LEU A 80 -2.94 0.02 8.62
N GLN A 81 -3.09 -1.31 8.62
CA GLN A 81 -2.91 -2.15 9.83
C GLN A 81 -1.65 -3.01 9.81
N LEU A 82 -0.92 -3.11 8.69
CA LEU A 82 0.38 -3.77 8.68
C LEU A 82 1.42 -2.90 9.41
N LYS A 83 1.44 -3.01 10.73
CA LYS A 83 2.38 -2.32 11.67
C LYS A 83 3.86 -2.50 11.33
N GLN A 84 4.19 -3.50 10.50
CA GLN A 84 5.55 -3.75 10.01
C GLN A 84 5.97 -2.75 8.92
N LEU A 85 5.02 -2.04 8.32
CA LEU A 85 5.28 -1.02 7.33
C LEU A 85 5.29 0.34 8.04
N ASN A 86 6.36 1.10 7.86
CA ASN A 86 6.55 2.42 8.46
C ASN A 86 5.71 3.49 7.74
N ILE A 87 4.44 3.20 7.50
CA ILE A 87 3.51 4.00 6.69
C ILE A 87 2.69 4.89 7.62
N ARG A 88 2.88 6.21 7.51
CA ARG A 88 1.89 7.18 7.98
C ARG A 88 1.22 7.81 6.76
N ILE A 89 -0.10 7.86 6.77
CA ILE A 89 -0.94 8.45 5.72
C ILE A 89 -1.83 9.47 6.44
N SER A 90 -1.94 10.72 5.96
CA SER A 90 -2.93 11.64 6.54
C SER A 90 -4.34 11.12 6.32
N THR A 91 -5.26 11.65 7.12
CA THR A 91 -6.69 11.40 6.93
C THR A 91 -7.16 11.74 5.51
N ALA A 92 -6.63 12.80 4.89
CA ALA A 92 -7.01 13.19 3.52
C ALA A 92 -6.57 12.13 2.49
N HIS A 93 -5.30 11.68 2.55
CA HIS A 93 -4.82 10.63 1.66
C HIS A 93 -5.48 9.27 1.94
N ALA A 94 -5.81 8.96 3.19
CA ALA A 94 -6.52 7.74 3.55
C ALA A 94 -7.96 7.74 3.01
N LEU A 95 -8.66 8.88 3.08
CA LEU A 95 -9.99 9.05 2.48
C LEU A 95 -9.93 8.97 0.95
N TYR A 96 -8.92 9.60 0.34
CA TYR A 96 -8.67 9.50 -1.09
C TYR A 96 -8.44 8.05 -1.52
N LEU A 97 -7.53 7.35 -0.86
CA LEU A 97 -7.22 5.95 -1.14
C LEU A 97 -8.47 5.07 -1.00
N GLY A 98 -9.25 5.24 0.08
CA GLY A 98 -10.49 4.50 0.26
C GLY A 98 -11.48 4.70 -0.90
N ARG A 99 -11.64 5.94 -1.38
CA ARG A 99 -12.50 6.26 -2.53
C ARG A 99 -12.04 5.55 -3.81
N GLU A 100 -10.75 5.67 -4.14
CA GLU A 100 -10.21 5.04 -5.35
C GLU A 100 -10.27 3.52 -5.29
N LEU A 101 -10.07 2.92 -4.11
CA LEU A 101 -10.21 1.49 -3.93
C LEU A 101 -11.66 1.02 -4.12
N MET A 102 -12.64 1.73 -3.57
CA MET A 102 -14.05 1.42 -3.80
C MET A 102 -14.42 1.55 -5.28
N LYS A 103 -13.91 2.59 -5.97
CA LYS A 103 -14.10 2.79 -7.41
C LYS A 103 -13.52 1.62 -8.21
N SER A 104 -12.29 1.20 -7.89
CA SER A 104 -11.62 0.08 -8.55
C SER A 104 -12.36 -1.25 -8.34
N GLU A 105 -12.83 -1.53 -7.13
CA GLU A 105 -13.64 -2.73 -6.82
C GLU A 105 -14.95 -2.73 -7.61
N LEU A 106 -15.65 -1.59 -7.62
CA LEU A 106 -16.91 -1.46 -8.36
C LEU A 106 -16.71 -1.66 -9.87
N THR A 107 -15.62 -1.13 -10.45
CA THR A 107 -15.33 -1.33 -11.87
C THR A 107 -15.09 -2.80 -12.22
N LEU A 108 -14.47 -3.58 -11.32
CA LEU A 108 -14.31 -5.03 -11.51
C LEU A 108 -15.64 -5.79 -11.41
N ILE A 109 -16.54 -5.35 -10.53
CA ILE A 109 -17.88 -5.94 -10.39
C ILE A 109 -18.74 -5.65 -11.61
N LEU A 110 -18.69 -4.41 -12.12
CA LEU A 110 -19.49 -3.93 -13.25
C LEU A 110 -18.84 -4.19 -14.62
N ASP A 111 -17.67 -4.82 -14.66
CA ASP A 111 -16.82 -5.02 -15.85
C ASP A 111 -16.50 -3.71 -16.61
N GLN A 112 -16.33 -2.61 -15.88
CA GLN A 112 -15.98 -1.30 -16.42
C GLN A 112 -14.47 -1.07 -16.43
N GLN A 113 -14.02 -0.07 -17.19
CA GLN A 113 -12.64 0.38 -17.14
C GLN A 113 -12.43 1.25 -15.89
N TYR A 114 -11.47 0.86 -15.05
CA TYR A 114 -11.00 1.72 -13.98
C TYR A 114 -10.17 2.89 -14.54
N ILE A 115 -10.46 4.09 -14.06
CA ILE A 115 -9.68 5.30 -14.30
C ILE A 115 -9.44 5.90 -12.92
N GLN A 116 -8.18 6.09 -12.54
CA GLN A 116 -7.84 6.80 -11.31
C GLN A 116 -8.05 8.31 -11.50
N ASP A 117 -8.56 8.98 -10.47
CA ASP A 117 -8.69 10.45 -10.46
C ASP A 117 -7.32 11.18 -10.56
#